data_AF-A0A937VKF7-F1
#
_entry.id   AF-A0A937VKF7-F1
#
_cell.length_a   1.000
_cell.length_b   1.000
_cell.length_c   1.000
_cell.angle_alpha   90.00
_cell.angle_beta   90.00
_cell.angle_gamma   90.00
#
_symmetry.space_group_name_H-M   'P 1'
#
loop_
_entity.id
_entity.type
_entity.pdbx_description
1 polymer ?
#
loop_
_entity_poly.entity_id
_entity_poly.type
_entity_poly.pdbx_seq_one_letter_code
_entity_poly.pdbx_strand_id
1 'polypeptide(L)'
;ALRFTVSRTQRAYLYPATHFASSSTDPTLPPMGLRVRLRADYPLDGFSRPVRVILTALKRYGMFVADNGGPWYISGAPDPRWDDDVLRELSRVRGRDFEVVDTGALEPLRPLIHAGRGTTLRRGGTLRRRATFADPGGGGWTARVSWGDGSPSQTLRVSGDQRLRLVHRYTRPGRHRVTVWVTNAAGVTGSRSFPVTVRRR
;
A
#
# COMPACT_ATOMS: atom_id res chain seq x y z
N ALA A 1 7.39 13.62 7.61
CA ALA A 1 7.88 12.58 8.54
C ALA A 1 9.36 12.34 8.23
N LEU A 2 10.18 12.06 9.24
CA LEU A 2 11.55 11.60 9.02
C LEU A 2 11.52 10.20 8.41
N ARG A 3 12.42 9.92 7.48
CA ARG A 3 12.48 8.63 6.78
C ARG A 3 13.92 8.17 6.66
N PHE A 4 14.11 6.86 6.53
CA PHE A 4 15.42 6.27 6.34
C PHE A 4 15.39 5.07 5.39
N THR A 5 16.58 4.68 4.93
CA THR A 5 16.77 3.52 4.06
C THR A 5 17.42 2.36 4.79
N VAL A 6 17.10 1.15 4.33
CA VAL A 6 17.68 -0.12 4.79
C VAL A 6 18.25 -0.86 3.60
N SER A 7 19.14 -1.83 3.79
CA SER A 7 19.74 -2.53 2.64
C SER A 7 18.73 -3.41 1.90
N ARG A 8 17.82 -4.06 2.62
CA ARG A 8 16.78 -4.93 2.06
C ARG A 8 15.50 -4.83 2.86
N THR A 9 14.38 -4.97 2.18
CA THR A 9 13.04 -5.04 2.76
C THR A 9 12.34 -6.34 2.36
N GLN A 10 11.30 -6.71 3.09
CA GLN A 10 10.35 -7.72 2.63
C GLN A 10 9.33 -7.11 1.66
N ARG A 11 8.67 -7.97 0.89
CA ARG A 11 7.55 -7.66 0.00
C ARG A 11 6.28 -7.45 0.82
N ALA A 12 6.33 -6.49 1.75
CA ALA A 12 5.21 -6.07 2.58
C ALA A 12 5.40 -4.62 3.00
N TYR A 13 4.31 -3.99 3.46
CA TYR A 13 4.36 -2.64 3.97
C TYR A 13 3.38 -2.44 5.12
N LEU A 14 3.62 -1.41 5.92
CA LEU A 14 2.77 -0.91 6.99
C LEU A 14 2.26 0.48 6.61
N TYR A 15 1.00 0.80 6.94
CA TYR A 15 0.53 2.17 6.83
C TYR A 15 1.43 3.11 7.66
N PRO A 16 1.82 4.30 7.15
CA PRO A 16 1.31 4.99 5.97
C PRO A 16 2.01 4.66 4.64
N ALA A 17 2.96 3.72 4.60
CA ALA A 17 3.49 3.28 3.31
C ALA A 17 2.38 2.61 2.48
N THR A 18 2.49 2.74 1.16
CA THR A 18 1.51 2.23 0.19
C THR A 18 2.15 1.33 -0.87
N HIS A 19 3.44 1.06 -0.72
CA HIS A 19 4.24 0.26 -1.63
C HIS A 19 5.35 -0.49 -0.88
N PHE A 20 5.95 -1.47 -1.55
CA PHE A 20 7.16 -2.19 -1.15
C PHE A 20 8.22 -2.01 -2.25
N ALA A 21 9.50 -2.20 -1.93
CA ALA A 21 10.59 -2.10 -2.91
C ALA A 21 11.38 -3.42 -3.05
N SER A 22 10.75 -4.56 -2.79
CA SER A 22 11.40 -5.87 -2.77
C SER A 22 10.51 -6.97 -3.33
N SER A 23 11.14 -8.01 -3.90
CA SER A 23 10.47 -9.27 -4.27
C SER A 23 10.57 -10.34 -3.19
N SER A 24 11.37 -10.14 -2.14
CA SER A 24 11.63 -11.14 -1.09
C SER A 24 10.45 -11.28 -0.12
N THR A 25 10.05 -12.50 0.19
CA THR A 25 9.00 -12.80 1.19
C THR A 25 9.56 -13.22 2.55
N ASP A 26 10.84 -12.92 2.82
CA ASP A 26 11.51 -13.26 4.08
C ASP A 26 10.94 -12.40 5.23
N PRO A 27 10.26 -12.99 6.22
CA PRO A 27 9.64 -12.23 7.30
C PRO A 27 10.64 -11.58 8.26
N THR A 28 11.93 -11.95 8.19
CA THR A 28 12.99 -11.33 9.01
C THR A 28 13.45 -9.97 8.47
N LEU A 29 13.09 -9.62 7.24
CA LEU A 29 13.38 -8.32 6.66
C LEU A 29 12.33 -7.27 7.06
N PRO A 30 12.72 -6.00 7.27
CA PRO A 30 11.77 -4.95 7.62
C PRO A 30 10.80 -4.69 6.45
N PRO A 31 9.50 -4.47 6.71
CA PRO A 31 8.56 -3.99 5.70
C PRO A 31 8.77 -2.49 5.43
N MET A 32 8.32 -2.01 4.26
CA MET A 32 8.21 -0.56 4.05
C MET A 32 7.23 0.04 5.05
N GLY A 33 7.47 1.27 5.51
CA GLY A 33 6.64 1.89 6.53
C GLY A 33 6.84 1.34 7.94
N LEU A 34 7.79 0.41 8.17
CA LEU A 34 8.21 0.06 9.53
C LEU A 34 8.66 1.33 10.25
N ARG A 35 8.06 1.60 11.41
CA ARG A 35 8.41 2.73 12.25
C ARG A 35 9.43 2.30 13.29
N VAL A 36 10.51 3.05 13.38
CA VAL A 36 11.49 2.95 14.47
C VAL A 36 11.54 4.28 15.21
N ARG A 37 11.85 4.25 16.50
CA ARG A 37 12.12 5.47 17.28
C ARG A 37 13.43 5.34 18.03
N LEU A 38 14.11 6.46 18.22
CA LEU A 38 15.34 6.49 19.01
C LEU A 38 14.97 6.16 20.46
N ARG A 39 15.72 5.29 21.12
CA ARG A 39 15.42 4.94 22.51
C ARG A 39 15.39 6.20 23.39
N ALA A 40 14.49 6.20 24.37
CA ALA A 40 14.33 7.33 25.28
C ALA A 40 15.62 7.64 26.06
N ASP A 41 16.40 6.60 26.38
CA ASP A 41 17.64 6.66 27.17
C ASP A 41 18.89 7.06 26.37
N TYR A 42 18.80 7.17 25.04
CA TYR A 42 19.98 7.50 24.21
C TYR A 42 20.55 8.89 24.57
N PRO A 43 21.83 9.03 24.90
CA PRO A 43 22.40 10.30 25.32
C PRO A 43 22.46 11.31 24.16
N LEU A 44 22.15 12.57 24.47
CA LEU A 44 22.20 13.67 23.49
C LEU A 44 23.41 14.59 23.70
N ASP A 45 24.21 14.34 24.72
CA ASP A 45 25.42 15.10 25.01
C ASP A 45 26.47 14.87 23.91
N GLY A 46 27.23 15.91 23.60
CA GLY A 46 28.25 15.87 22.53
C GLY A 46 27.70 15.99 21.10
N PHE A 47 26.38 16.16 20.93
CA PHE A 47 25.77 16.55 19.66
C PHE A 47 25.55 18.05 19.58
N SER A 48 25.71 18.62 18.38
CA SER A 48 25.40 20.01 18.08
C SER A 48 23.91 20.32 18.28
N ARG A 49 23.57 21.58 18.58
CA ARG A 49 22.18 22.00 18.85
C ARG A 49 21.21 21.59 17.73
N PRO A 50 21.51 21.79 16.43
CA PRO A 50 20.63 21.34 15.34
C PRO A 50 20.38 19.83 15.35
N VAL A 51 21.42 19.05 15.60
CA VAL A 51 21.35 17.58 15.64
C VAL A 51 20.53 17.12 16.84
N ARG A 52 20.69 17.75 18.03
CA ARG A 52 19.85 17.45 19.20
C ARG A 52 18.36 17.66 18.93
N VAL A 53 17.98 18.65 18.11
CA VAL A 53 16.57 18.85 17.71
C VAL A 53 16.08 17.65 16.89
N ILE A 54 16.87 17.18 15.93
CA ILE A 54 16.53 16.00 15.11
C ILE A 54 16.45 14.75 15.98
N LEU A 55 17.43 14.51 16.86
CA LEU A 55 17.42 13.36 17.76
C LEU A 55 16.23 13.40 18.73
N THR A 56 15.85 14.58 19.23
CA THR A 56 14.65 14.76 20.05
C THR A 56 13.38 14.41 19.25
N ALA A 57 13.31 14.83 17.98
CA ALA A 57 12.21 14.44 17.10
C ALA A 57 12.20 12.93 16.84
N LEU A 58 13.36 12.27 16.69
CA LEU A 58 13.45 10.82 16.52
C LEU A 58 13.05 10.05 17.79
N LYS A 59 13.28 10.59 18.99
CA LYS A 59 12.74 10.00 20.24
C LYS A 59 11.23 10.10 20.30
N ARG A 60 10.68 11.28 19.99
CA ARG A 60 9.25 11.57 20.15
C ARG A 60 8.38 10.97 19.05
N TYR A 61 8.83 11.11 17.81
CA TYR A 61 8.05 10.76 16.61
C TYR A 61 8.66 9.58 15.84
N GLY A 62 9.94 9.30 15.99
CA GLY A 62 10.60 8.27 15.20
C GLY A 62 10.67 8.60 13.70
N MET A 63 10.92 7.57 12.91
CA MET A 63 11.08 7.63 11.46
C MET A 63 10.62 6.33 10.81
N PHE A 64 10.37 6.38 9.49
CA PHE A 64 9.84 5.26 8.73
C PHE A 64 10.87 4.71 7.72
N VAL A 65 10.89 3.39 7.55
CA VAL A 65 11.57 2.75 6.41
C VAL A 65 10.86 3.19 5.13
N ALA A 66 11.59 3.81 4.21
CA ALA A 66 11.00 4.38 2.99
C ALA A 66 11.64 3.92 1.69
N ASP A 67 12.83 3.31 1.74
CA ASP A 67 13.47 2.77 0.54
C ASP A 67 14.55 1.72 0.88
N ASN A 68 14.98 1.00 -0.15
CA ASN A 68 16.20 0.20 -0.13
C ASN A 68 17.38 1.07 -0.55
N GLY A 69 18.47 1.06 0.21
CA GLY A 69 19.65 1.87 -0.08
C GLY A 69 20.76 1.67 0.95
N GLY A 70 21.63 2.68 1.09
CA GLY A 70 22.62 2.70 2.16
C GLY A 70 21.95 2.54 3.52
N PRO A 71 22.42 1.64 4.40
CA PRO A 71 21.73 1.38 5.65
C PRO A 71 21.78 2.62 6.55
N TRP A 72 20.65 2.96 7.18
CA TRP A 72 20.53 4.04 8.16
C TRP A 72 20.79 5.46 7.63
N TYR A 73 20.67 5.67 6.32
CA TYR A 73 20.65 7.02 5.76
C TYR A 73 19.32 7.71 6.09
N ILE A 74 19.38 8.70 6.99
CA ILE A 74 18.24 9.57 7.31
C ILE A 74 18.12 10.61 6.19
N SER A 75 16.91 10.79 5.67
CA SER A 75 16.62 11.85 4.70
C SER A 75 15.46 12.73 5.14
N GLY A 76 15.52 13.99 4.71
CA GLY A 76 14.52 15.01 4.97
C GLY A 76 14.34 15.91 3.75
N ALA A 77 13.54 16.96 3.89
CA ALA A 77 13.45 18.00 2.87
C ALA A 77 14.77 18.80 2.86
N PRO A 78 15.37 19.04 1.68
CA PRO A 78 16.54 19.90 1.59
C PRO A 78 16.16 21.33 2.01
N ASP A 79 17.06 21.99 2.73
CA ASP A 79 16.93 23.39 3.13
C ASP A 79 18.34 23.99 3.21
N PRO A 80 18.60 25.16 2.61
CA PRO A 80 19.92 25.78 2.63
C PRO A 80 20.39 26.21 4.02
N ARG A 81 19.50 26.21 5.03
CA ARG A 81 19.87 26.45 6.43
C ARG A 81 20.44 25.21 7.12
N TRP A 82 20.45 24.05 6.45
CA TRP A 82 21.14 22.86 6.93
C TRP A 82 22.64 22.95 6.61
N ASP A 83 23.45 22.63 7.62
CA ASP A 83 24.89 22.48 7.50
C ASP A 83 25.22 20.97 7.47
N ASP A 84 25.70 20.48 6.33
CA ASP A 84 26.00 19.06 6.12
C ASP A 84 27.16 18.56 6.99
N ASP A 85 28.10 19.42 7.37
CA ASP A 85 29.20 19.05 8.25
C ASP A 85 28.70 18.79 9.66
N VAL A 86 27.74 19.61 10.12
CA VAL A 86 27.01 19.39 11.38
C VAL A 86 26.12 18.16 11.30
N LEU A 87 25.38 17.98 10.20
CA LEU A 87 24.48 16.82 10.03
C LEU A 87 25.21 15.49 9.98
N ARG A 88 26.51 15.47 9.64
CA ARG A 88 27.34 14.25 9.64
C ARG A 88 27.41 13.59 11.02
N GLU A 89 27.16 14.33 12.11
CA GLU A 89 27.06 13.75 13.46
C GLU A 89 25.98 12.66 13.59
N LEU A 90 24.91 12.72 12.78
CA LEU A 90 23.84 11.71 12.79
C LEU A 90 24.37 10.29 12.51
N SER A 91 25.50 10.16 11.81
CA SER A 91 26.16 8.87 11.54
C SER A 91 26.66 8.14 12.80
N ARG A 92 26.79 8.86 13.93
CA ARG A 92 27.16 8.28 15.23
C ARG A 92 26.04 7.42 15.82
N VAL A 93 24.78 7.74 15.50
CA VAL A 93 23.61 6.98 15.94
C VAL A 93 23.51 5.69 15.13
N ARG A 94 23.47 4.54 15.79
CA ARG A 94 23.46 3.23 15.12
C ARG A 94 22.07 2.61 15.17
N GLY A 95 21.85 1.62 14.31
CA GLY A 95 20.58 0.91 14.28
C GLY A 95 20.18 0.27 15.61
N ARG A 96 21.17 -0.23 16.35
CA ARG A 96 20.97 -0.76 17.70
C ARG A 96 20.44 0.26 18.69
N ASP A 97 20.51 1.56 18.41
CA ASP A 97 20.04 2.65 19.28
C ASP A 97 18.56 2.96 19.11
N PHE A 98 17.91 2.33 18.14
CA PHE A 98 16.49 2.43 17.89
C PHE A 98 15.74 1.22 18.43
N GLU A 99 14.45 1.42 18.66
CA GLU A 99 13.49 0.37 18.93
C GLU A 99 12.37 0.40 17.87
N VAL A 100 11.84 -0.78 17.56
CA VAL A 100 10.69 -0.91 16.66
C VAL A 100 9.44 -0.45 17.40
N VAL A 101 8.66 0.41 16.75
CA VAL A 101 7.34 0.81 17.23
C VAL A 101 6.32 -0.09 16.58
N ASP A 102 5.54 -0.83 17.37
CA ASP A 102 4.39 -1.56 16.86
C ASP A 102 3.35 -0.56 16.36
N THR A 103 3.07 -0.59 15.06
CA THR A 103 2.09 0.26 14.38
C THR A 103 0.91 -0.54 13.82
N GLY A 104 0.75 -1.80 14.26
CA GLY A 104 -0.28 -2.71 13.80
C GLY A 104 0.21 -3.73 12.76
N ALA A 105 -0.72 -4.51 12.25
CA ALA A 105 -0.44 -5.58 11.31
C ALA A 105 0.06 -5.04 9.95
N LEU A 106 0.91 -5.84 9.27
CA LEU A 106 1.28 -5.60 7.88
C LEU A 106 0.01 -5.36 7.05
N GLU A 107 0.01 -4.31 6.24
CA GLU A 107 -1.08 -4.08 5.29
C GLU A 107 -1.15 -5.31 4.38
N PRO A 108 -2.29 -6.02 4.38
CA PRO A 108 -2.39 -7.21 3.58
C PRO A 108 -2.23 -6.77 2.13
N LEU A 109 -1.35 -7.46 1.39
CA LEU A 109 -1.06 -7.26 -0.03
C LEU A 109 -2.33 -7.61 -0.83
N ARG A 110 -3.33 -6.74 -0.72
CA ARG A 110 -4.68 -6.97 -1.21
C ARG A 110 -4.73 -6.68 -2.70
N PRO A 111 -5.46 -7.49 -3.47
CA PRO A 111 -5.71 -7.19 -4.88
C PRO A 111 -6.35 -5.81 -5.07
N LEU A 112 -5.69 -4.91 -5.78
CA LEU A 112 -6.24 -3.60 -6.15
C LEU A 112 -6.91 -3.69 -7.51
N ILE A 113 -8.24 -3.52 -7.57
CA ILE A 113 -9.02 -3.72 -8.80
C ILE A 113 -9.31 -2.38 -9.49
N HIS A 114 -9.00 -2.30 -10.79
CA HIS A 114 -9.29 -1.19 -11.69
C HIS A 114 -10.40 -1.57 -12.68
N ALA A 115 -11.63 -1.17 -12.36
CA ALA A 115 -12.81 -1.45 -13.18
C ALA A 115 -13.41 -0.20 -13.86
N GLY A 116 -12.69 0.92 -13.87
CA GLY A 116 -13.12 2.18 -14.50
C GLY A 116 -14.29 2.89 -13.79
N ARG A 117 -14.85 3.89 -14.49
CA ARG A 117 -16.00 4.71 -14.04
C ARG A 117 -17.35 4.08 -14.41
N GLY A 118 -18.44 4.69 -13.96
CA GLY A 118 -19.79 4.24 -14.30
C GLY A 118 -20.11 4.30 -15.79
N THR A 119 -21.18 3.64 -16.21
CA THR A 119 -21.66 3.68 -17.61
C THR A 119 -23.19 3.66 -17.67
N THR A 120 -23.74 4.03 -18.83
CA THR A 120 -25.18 4.05 -19.09
C THR A 120 -25.50 3.08 -20.22
N LEU A 121 -26.52 2.26 -20.03
CA LEU A 121 -27.04 1.32 -21.02
C LEU A 121 -28.54 1.59 -21.26
N ARG A 122 -29.07 1.12 -22.38
CA ARG A 122 -30.53 1.01 -22.57
C ARG A 122 -31.02 -0.31 -21.99
N ARG A 123 -32.30 -0.38 -21.61
CA ARG A 123 -32.96 -1.64 -21.20
C ARG A 123 -32.68 -2.75 -22.22
N GLY A 124 -32.24 -3.90 -21.73
CA GLY A 124 -31.84 -5.06 -22.54
C GLY A 124 -30.40 -5.00 -23.06
N GLY A 125 -29.66 -3.93 -22.77
CA GLY A 125 -28.27 -3.74 -23.13
C GLY A 125 -27.32 -4.61 -22.32
N THR A 126 -26.16 -4.89 -22.92
CA THR A 126 -25.12 -5.75 -22.33
C THR A 126 -23.92 -4.92 -21.93
N LEU A 127 -23.55 -4.95 -20.66
CA LEU A 127 -22.25 -4.48 -20.20
C LEU A 127 -21.18 -5.42 -20.77
N ARG A 128 -20.20 -4.87 -21.48
CA ARG A 128 -18.97 -5.57 -21.86
C ARG A 128 -17.79 -4.72 -21.38
N ARG A 129 -17.06 -5.19 -20.38
CA ARG A 129 -15.97 -4.44 -19.76
C ARG A 129 -14.77 -5.32 -19.47
N ARG A 130 -13.59 -4.81 -19.78
CA ARG A 130 -12.32 -5.33 -19.28
C ARG A 130 -11.97 -4.57 -18.00
N ALA A 131 -11.68 -5.30 -16.94
CA ALA A 131 -11.10 -4.78 -15.71
C ALA A 131 -9.72 -5.40 -15.52
N THR A 132 -8.84 -4.68 -14.86
CA THR A 132 -7.53 -5.19 -14.43
C THR A 132 -7.49 -5.20 -12.91
N PHE A 133 -6.56 -5.95 -12.35
CA PHE A 133 -6.16 -5.77 -10.97
C PHE A 133 -4.64 -5.87 -10.86
N ALA A 134 -4.09 -5.31 -9.79
CA ALA A 134 -2.71 -5.51 -9.41
C ALA A 134 -2.71 -6.18 -8.04
N ASP A 135 -2.05 -7.32 -7.93
CA ASP A 135 -1.90 -8.00 -6.65
C ASP A 135 -0.42 -8.18 -6.28
N PRO A 136 0.07 -7.40 -5.31
CA PRO A 136 1.40 -7.59 -4.79
C PRO A 136 1.51 -8.76 -3.81
N GLY A 137 0.46 -9.55 -3.57
CA GLY A 137 0.49 -10.78 -2.77
C GLY A 137 1.01 -12.00 -3.53
N GLY A 138 1.08 -11.94 -4.87
CA GLY A 138 1.44 -13.09 -5.70
C GLY A 138 0.21 -13.70 -6.37
N GLY A 139 0.30 -14.96 -6.81
CA GLY A 139 -0.70 -15.63 -7.66
C GLY A 139 -1.83 -16.36 -6.91
N GLY A 140 -2.56 -17.20 -7.66
CA GLY A 140 -3.64 -18.03 -7.11
C GLY A 140 -4.91 -17.23 -6.82
N TRP A 141 -5.35 -16.42 -7.78
CA TRP A 141 -6.51 -15.56 -7.60
C TRP A 141 -7.83 -16.25 -7.90
N THR A 142 -8.82 -15.97 -7.08
CA THR A 142 -10.23 -16.17 -7.42
C THR A 142 -10.91 -14.81 -7.54
N ALA A 143 -11.90 -14.69 -8.41
CA ALA A 143 -12.63 -13.45 -8.60
C ALA A 143 -14.13 -13.70 -8.69
N ARG A 144 -14.92 -12.77 -8.19
CA ARG A 144 -16.39 -12.80 -8.29
C ARG A 144 -16.96 -11.42 -8.55
N VAL A 145 -18.16 -11.38 -9.10
CA VAL A 145 -18.90 -10.14 -9.37
C VAL A 145 -20.36 -10.26 -8.96
N SER A 146 -20.85 -9.21 -8.32
CA SER A 146 -22.28 -8.95 -8.15
C SER A 146 -22.69 -7.83 -9.10
N TRP A 147 -23.78 -8.03 -9.83
CA TRP A 147 -24.27 -7.10 -10.85
C TRP A 147 -25.18 -6.00 -10.29
N GLY A 148 -25.72 -6.20 -9.08
CA GLY A 148 -26.58 -5.22 -8.41
C GLY A 148 -27.98 -5.06 -9.01
N ASP A 149 -28.42 -6.00 -9.86
CA ASP A 149 -29.77 -6.04 -10.45
C ASP A 149 -30.66 -7.18 -9.89
N GLY A 150 -30.14 -7.91 -8.90
CA GLY A 150 -30.79 -9.07 -8.28
C GLY A 150 -30.38 -10.41 -8.91
N SER A 151 -29.57 -10.41 -9.97
CA SER A 151 -28.98 -11.64 -10.50
C SER A 151 -27.98 -12.26 -9.50
N PRO A 152 -27.81 -13.59 -9.49
CA PRO A 152 -26.81 -14.24 -8.64
C PRO A 152 -25.39 -13.70 -8.87
N SER A 153 -24.58 -13.74 -7.81
CA SER A 153 -23.14 -13.44 -7.93
C SER A 153 -22.49 -14.49 -8.83
N GLN A 154 -21.58 -14.04 -9.69
CA GLN A 154 -20.89 -14.89 -10.65
C GLN A 154 -19.40 -15.00 -10.34
N THR A 155 -18.84 -16.20 -10.41
CA THR A 155 -17.38 -16.42 -10.41
C THR A 155 -16.80 -16.03 -11.77
N LEU A 156 -15.75 -15.22 -11.74
CA LEU A 156 -15.04 -14.77 -12.92
C LEU A 156 -13.80 -15.62 -13.16
N ARG A 157 -13.51 -15.91 -14.42
CA ARG A 157 -12.20 -16.44 -14.81
C ARG A 157 -11.17 -15.33 -14.66
N VAL A 158 -10.12 -15.62 -13.92
CA VAL A 158 -8.94 -14.77 -13.80
C VAL A 158 -7.91 -15.28 -14.80
N SER A 159 -7.51 -14.44 -15.74
CA SER A 159 -6.39 -14.76 -16.61
C SER A 159 -5.06 -14.48 -15.89
N GLY A 160 -4.01 -15.20 -16.27
CA GLY A 160 -2.67 -15.05 -15.66
C GLY A 160 -2.07 -13.65 -15.81
N ASP A 161 -2.58 -12.83 -16.74
CA ASP A 161 -2.21 -11.43 -16.96
C ASP A 161 -3.00 -10.44 -16.08
N GLN A 162 -3.64 -10.93 -14.99
CA GLN A 162 -4.40 -10.12 -14.02
C GLN A 162 -5.54 -9.31 -14.65
N ARG A 163 -6.21 -9.91 -15.64
CA ARG A 163 -7.38 -9.32 -16.30
C ARG A 163 -8.65 -10.07 -15.95
N LEU A 164 -9.75 -9.32 -15.93
CA LEU A 164 -11.10 -9.81 -15.71
C LEU A 164 -11.99 -9.35 -16.85
N ARG A 165 -12.87 -10.24 -17.31
CA ARG A 165 -13.87 -9.94 -18.33
C ARG A 165 -15.25 -9.94 -17.70
N LEU A 166 -15.88 -8.77 -17.68
CA LEU A 166 -17.22 -8.55 -17.17
C LEU A 166 -18.20 -8.49 -18.35
N VAL A 167 -19.11 -9.46 -18.43
CA VAL A 167 -20.17 -9.50 -19.44
C VAL A 167 -21.49 -9.82 -18.76
N HIS A 168 -22.44 -8.90 -18.79
CA HIS A 168 -23.78 -9.10 -18.19
C HIS A 168 -24.85 -8.29 -18.92
N ARG A 169 -26.03 -8.88 -19.07
CA ARG A 169 -27.18 -8.23 -19.73
C ARG A 169 -28.16 -7.71 -18.68
N TYR A 170 -28.48 -6.42 -18.75
CA TYR A 170 -29.41 -5.78 -17.82
C TYR A 170 -30.81 -5.65 -18.43
N THR A 171 -31.81 -6.29 -17.82
CA THR A 171 -33.21 -6.26 -18.28
C THR A 171 -34.09 -5.29 -17.49
N ARG A 172 -33.66 -4.93 -16.28
CA ARG A 172 -34.36 -3.99 -15.38
C ARG A 172 -33.78 -2.58 -15.55
N PRO A 173 -34.61 -1.55 -15.78
CA PRO A 173 -34.18 -0.16 -15.69
C PRO A 173 -33.82 0.20 -14.25
N GLY A 174 -32.92 1.16 -14.07
CA GLY A 174 -32.48 1.62 -12.76
C GLY A 174 -30.97 1.79 -12.66
N ARG A 175 -30.49 2.15 -11.47
CA ARG A 175 -29.06 2.27 -11.19
C ARG A 175 -28.60 1.05 -10.41
N HIS A 176 -27.74 0.25 -11.03
CA HIS A 176 -27.18 -0.97 -10.46
C HIS A 176 -25.75 -0.75 -10.00
N ARG A 177 -25.42 -1.19 -8.79
CA ARG A 177 -24.05 -1.15 -8.28
C ARG A 177 -23.37 -2.48 -8.59
N VAL A 178 -22.45 -2.46 -9.55
CA VAL A 178 -21.59 -3.60 -9.82
C VAL A 178 -20.46 -3.59 -8.81
N THR A 179 -20.22 -4.73 -8.16
CA THR A 179 -19.11 -4.91 -7.23
C THR A 179 -18.31 -6.13 -7.64
N VAL A 180 -17.00 -5.94 -7.80
CA VAL A 180 -16.03 -6.97 -8.16
C VAL A 180 -15.15 -7.23 -6.94
N TRP A 181 -14.90 -8.50 -6.65
CA TRP A 181 -13.94 -8.94 -5.63
C TRP A 181 -12.88 -9.81 -6.28
N VAL A 182 -11.65 -9.67 -5.80
CA VAL A 182 -10.53 -10.55 -6.13
C VAL A 182 -9.91 -10.97 -4.81
N THR A 183 -9.76 -12.28 -4.63
CA THR A 183 -9.15 -12.90 -3.46
C THR A 183 -7.88 -13.59 -3.89
N ASN A 184 -6.78 -13.35 -3.18
CA ASN A 184 -5.50 -13.99 -3.44
C ASN A 184 -5.34 -15.32 -2.70
N ALA A 185 -4.27 -16.06 -2.97
CA ALA A 185 -4.03 -17.38 -2.36
C ALA A 185 -3.93 -17.34 -0.82
N ALA A 186 -3.58 -16.19 -0.24
CA ALA A 186 -3.56 -15.98 1.21
C ALA A 186 -4.94 -15.68 1.82
N GLY A 187 -6.01 -15.72 1.01
CA GLY A 187 -7.38 -15.42 1.45
C GLY A 187 -7.69 -13.93 1.57
N VAL A 188 -6.73 -13.05 1.28
CA VAL A 188 -6.94 -11.60 1.32
C VAL A 188 -7.79 -11.17 0.13
N THR A 189 -8.86 -10.42 0.41
CA THR A 189 -9.81 -9.98 -0.61
C THR A 189 -9.77 -8.47 -0.79
N GLY A 190 -9.57 -8.02 -2.03
CA GLY A 190 -9.83 -6.65 -2.46
C GLY A 190 -11.17 -6.51 -3.18
N SER A 191 -11.74 -5.31 -3.20
CA SER A 191 -13.00 -5.05 -3.90
C SER A 191 -13.05 -3.70 -4.61
N ARG A 192 -13.83 -3.61 -5.68
CA ARG A 192 -14.09 -2.37 -6.42
C ARG A 192 -15.54 -2.32 -6.90
N SER A 193 -16.18 -1.17 -6.71
CA SER A 193 -17.55 -0.93 -7.20
C SER A 193 -17.62 0.18 -8.26
N PHE A 194 -18.57 0.06 -9.19
CA PHE A 194 -18.94 1.12 -10.14
C PHE A 194 -20.44 1.04 -10.50
N PRO A 195 -21.09 2.17 -10.85
CA PRO A 195 -22.51 2.14 -11.20
C PRO A 195 -22.73 1.83 -12.69
N VAL A 196 -23.80 1.09 -12.98
CA VAL A 196 -24.38 0.94 -14.31
C VAL A 196 -25.80 1.49 -14.27
N THR A 197 -26.07 2.53 -15.06
CA THR A 197 -27.40 3.12 -15.16
C THR A 197 -28.11 2.59 -16.39
N VAL A 198 -29.25 1.94 -16.21
CA VAL A 198 -30.06 1.38 -17.29
C VAL A 198 -31.28 2.27 -17.50
N ARG A 199 -31.30 2.98 -18.62
CA ARG A 199 -32.41 3.87 -18.98
C ARG A 199 -33.58 3.07 -19.53
N ARG A 200 -34.80 3.56 -19.27
CA ARG A 200 -36.00 3.16 -20.02
C ARG A 200 -35.80 3.53 -21.50
N ARG A 201 -36.51 2.83 -22.39
CA ARG A 201 -36.40 3.10 -23.83
C ARG A 201 -36.81 4.52 -24.14
#